data_AF-A0A1K1LIJ9-F1
#
_entry.id   AF-A0A1K1LIJ9-F1
#
_cell.length_a   1.000
_cell.length_b   1.000
_cell.length_c   1.000
_cell.angle_alpha   90.00
_cell.angle_beta   90.00
_cell.angle_gamma   90.00
#
_symmetry.space_group_name_H-M   'P 1'
#
loop_
_entity.id
_entity.type
_entity.pdbx_description
1 polymer ?
#
loop_
_entity_poly.entity_id
_entity_poly.type
_entity_poly.pdbx_seq_one_letter_code
_entity_poly.pdbx_strand_id
1 'polypeptide(L)'
;MNNVMKKIAAVAMAFTVLGTGAAVTKTISPKTSNSITAYAIGGDQNYAKYEKPKSTYNYGRSVGQRAGGGIYWIQAMMNRAFRNNNNFTALDVDGQYGPKTEDAVRRFQRSYNNSFRYYNGGDGSYLAEDGIFGPKTYAATQRMGYTAGK
;
A
#
# COMPACT_ATOMS: atom_id res chain seq x y z
N MET A 1 -11.20 -8.19 -62.32
CA MET A 1 -10.75 -8.68 -61.00
C MET A 1 -11.18 -7.65 -59.94
N ASN A 2 -12.25 -7.99 -59.23
CA ASN A 2 -12.66 -7.65 -57.86
C ASN A 2 -12.13 -6.36 -57.17
N ASN A 3 -13.06 -5.41 -57.01
CA ASN A 3 -13.35 -4.49 -55.89
C ASN A 3 -12.26 -4.15 -54.84
N VAL A 4 -12.07 -2.86 -54.55
CA VAL A 4 -12.58 -2.19 -53.32
C VAL A 4 -12.20 -0.69 -53.35
N MET A 5 -13.23 0.17 -53.38
CA MET A 5 -13.15 1.60 -53.10
C MET A 5 -12.94 1.87 -51.61
N LYS A 6 -12.29 2.99 -51.26
CA LYS A 6 -12.68 3.84 -50.11
C LYS A 6 -12.11 5.26 -50.26
N LYS A 7 -12.95 6.13 -50.85
CA LYS A 7 -12.86 7.60 -50.77
C LYS A 7 -13.38 8.05 -49.39
N ILE A 8 -12.98 9.24 -48.92
CA ILE A 8 -13.69 10.25 -48.08
C ILE A 8 -12.58 11.23 -47.62
N ALA A 9 -12.26 12.30 -48.36
CA ALA A 9 -12.99 13.58 -48.49
C ALA A 9 -13.20 14.29 -47.14
N ALA A 10 -12.40 15.34 -46.91
CA ALA A 10 -12.53 16.29 -45.82
C ALA A 10 -13.71 17.23 -46.06
N VAL A 11 -14.52 17.53 -45.04
CA VAL A 11 -15.37 18.73 -44.94
C VAL A 11 -15.50 19.09 -43.46
N ALA A 12 -15.06 20.29 -43.08
CA ALA A 12 -15.41 20.92 -41.82
C ALA A 12 -16.82 21.52 -41.92
N MET A 13 -17.63 21.48 -40.86
CA MET A 13 -18.70 22.46 -40.64
C MET A 13 -18.95 22.70 -39.15
N ALA A 14 -19.05 23.99 -38.82
CA ALA A 14 -19.29 24.57 -37.51
C ALA A 14 -20.66 24.19 -36.94
N PHE A 15 -20.76 24.10 -35.61
CA PHE A 15 -22.05 24.12 -34.93
C PHE A 15 -21.99 25.03 -33.70
N THR A 16 -22.55 26.23 -33.85
CA THR A 16 -23.10 26.99 -32.73
C THR A 16 -24.53 26.51 -32.53
N VAL A 17 -24.82 25.81 -31.44
CA VAL A 17 -26.20 25.60 -30.97
C VAL A 17 -26.22 25.77 -29.45
N LEU A 18 -26.64 26.96 -29.01
CA LEU A 18 -27.36 27.11 -27.74
C LEU A 18 -28.79 26.64 -28.00
N GLY A 19 -29.22 25.60 -27.29
CA GLY A 19 -30.58 25.09 -27.33
C GLY A 19 -30.79 24.15 -26.15
N THR A 20 -31.68 24.54 -25.26
CA THR A 20 -32.06 23.91 -24.00
C THR A 20 -32.44 22.42 -24.10
N GLY A 21 -32.05 21.63 -23.09
CA GLY A 21 -32.80 20.44 -22.66
C GLY A 21 -32.09 19.09 -22.78
N ALA A 22 -31.98 18.42 -21.63
CA ALA A 22 -31.61 17.01 -21.42
C ALA A 22 -30.13 16.62 -21.63
N ALA A 23 -29.32 16.85 -20.58
CA ALA A 23 -28.09 16.10 -20.39
C ALA A 23 -28.42 14.63 -20.10
N VAL A 24 -28.40 13.78 -21.13
CA VAL A 24 -28.30 12.32 -20.93
C VAL A 24 -26.85 12.05 -20.54
N THR A 25 -26.57 12.12 -19.24
CA THR A 25 -25.30 11.66 -18.67
C THR A 25 -25.26 10.14 -18.72
N LYS A 26 -24.78 9.57 -19.82
CA LYS A 26 -24.28 8.19 -19.78
C LYS A 26 -23.01 8.21 -18.92
N THR A 27 -23.19 7.97 -17.62
CA THR A 27 -22.10 7.72 -16.68
C THR A 27 -21.33 6.50 -17.16
N ILE A 28 -20.26 6.74 -17.89
CA ILE A 28 -19.26 5.71 -18.18
C ILE A 28 -18.49 5.55 -16.86
N SER A 29 -18.94 4.66 -15.98
CA SER A 29 -18.17 4.32 -14.78
C SER A 29 -16.85 3.70 -15.24
N PRO A 30 -15.68 4.34 -15.02
CA PRO A 30 -14.42 3.67 -15.29
C PRO A 30 -14.32 2.45 -14.36
N LYS A 31 -14.28 1.24 -14.93
CA LYS A 31 -14.15 -0.02 -14.18
C LYS A 31 -12.78 -0.20 -13.51
N THR A 32 -11.88 0.77 -13.64
CA THR A 32 -10.57 0.75 -12.98
C THR A 32 -10.25 2.17 -12.52
N SER A 33 -10.33 2.40 -11.22
CA SER A 33 -9.81 3.60 -10.57
C SER A 33 -8.29 3.60 -10.72
N ASN A 34 -7.75 4.23 -11.76
CA ASN A 34 -6.31 4.50 -11.86
C ASN A 34 -6.01 5.73 -10.99
N SER A 35 -5.91 5.51 -9.68
CA SER A 35 -5.44 6.53 -8.75
C SER A 35 -3.97 6.81 -9.04
N ILE A 36 -3.68 7.99 -9.59
CA ILE A 36 -2.30 8.50 -9.65
C ILE A 36 -2.00 9.05 -8.25
N THR A 37 -1.59 8.17 -7.34
CA THR A 37 -1.06 8.58 -6.04
C THR A 37 0.35 9.13 -6.24
N ALA A 38 0.52 10.45 -6.14
CA ALA A 38 1.83 11.07 -6.00
C ALA A 38 2.41 10.66 -4.64
N TYR A 39 3.29 9.66 -4.64
CA TYR A 39 4.07 9.30 -3.47
C TYR A 39 5.06 10.43 -3.21
N ALA A 40 4.95 11.11 -2.06
CA ALA A 40 6.05 11.95 -1.58
C ALA A 40 7.31 11.07 -1.42
N ILE A 41 8.50 11.66 -1.43
CA ILE A 41 9.79 10.94 -1.40
C ILE A 41 9.91 9.94 -0.21
N GLY A 42 9.07 10.06 0.82
CA GLY A 42 8.98 9.15 1.97
C GLY A 42 7.84 8.12 1.95
N GLY A 43 7.04 8.06 0.89
CA GLY A 43 5.89 7.19 0.76
C GLY A 43 4.68 7.46 1.67
N ASP A 44 3.61 6.66 1.55
CA ASP A 44 2.40 6.79 2.38
C ASP A 44 2.72 6.29 3.78
N GLN A 45 2.40 7.12 4.76
CA GLN A 45 2.75 7.00 6.17
C GLN A 45 1.49 6.88 7.02
N ASN A 46 0.31 7.05 6.41
CA ASN A 46 -0.97 7.06 7.08
C ASN A 46 -1.52 5.64 7.21
N TYR A 47 -0.83 4.83 8.02
CA TYR A 47 -1.23 3.45 8.27
C TYR A 47 -2.64 3.32 8.86
N ALA A 48 -3.13 4.33 9.58
CA ALA A 48 -4.47 4.32 10.18
C ALA A 48 -5.61 4.31 9.15
N LYS A 49 -5.34 4.68 7.89
CA LYS A 49 -6.28 4.59 6.76
C LYS A 49 -6.60 3.14 6.37
N TYR A 50 -5.69 2.21 6.64
CA TYR A 50 -5.77 0.83 6.15
C TYR A 50 -6.31 -0.12 7.22
N GLU A 51 -6.92 -1.22 6.78
CA GLU A 51 -7.39 -2.28 7.69
C GLU A 51 -6.20 -2.88 8.43
N LYS A 52 -6.34 -3.02 9.75
CA LYS A 52 -5.29 -3.59 10.59
C LYS A 52 -4.92 -5.03 10.18
N PRO A 53 -3.65 -5.42 10.34
CA PRO A 53 -3.23 -6.81 10.19
C PRO A 53 -4.01 -7.70 11.16
N LYS A 54 -4.43 -8.87 10.69
CA LYS A 54 -5.04 -9.87 11.56
C LYS A 54 -3.94 -10.47 12.42
N SER A 55 -4.07 -10.37 13.74
CA SER A 55 -3.10 -10.91 14.70
C SER A 55 -2.85 -12.41 14.51
N THR A 56 -3.81 -13.17 13.97
CA THR A 56 -3.65 -14.61 13.72
C THR A 56 -2.87 -14.94 12.45
N TYR A 57 -2.53 -13.95 11.61
CA TYR A 57 -1.94 -14.18 10.29
C TYR A 57 -0.42 -13.97 10.32
N ASN A 58 0.29 -14.73 9.49
CA ASN A 58 1.72 -14.58 9.25
C ASN A 58 1.93 -14.04 7.84
N TYR A 59 2.07 -12.72 7.69
CA TYR A 59 2.35 -12.11 6.39
C TYR A 59 3.84 -12.34 6.04
N GLY A 60 4.10 -12.78 4.81
CA GLY A 60 5.46 -13.13 4.33
C GLY A 60 5.77 -14.64 4.31
N ARG A 61 4.96 -15.49 4.97
CA ARG A 61 5.16 -16.95 4.99
C ARG A 61 4.20 -17.68 4.06
N SER A 62 4.50 -17.76 2.76
CA SER A 62 3.94 -18.65 1.70
C SER A 62 2.42 -18.89 1.57
N VAL A 63 1.57 -18.50 2.52
CA VAL A 63 0.11 -18.48 2.38
C VAL A 63 -0.26 -17.23 1.62
N GLY A 64 -0.22 -17.33 0.29
CA GLY A 64 -0.86 -16.41 -0.65
C GLY A 64 -0.49 -14.94 -0.44
N GLN A 65 0.28 -14.40 -1.38
CA GLN A 65 0.47 -12.98 -1.67
C GLN A 65 -0.85 -12.26 -2.04
N ARG A 66 -1.93 -12.50 -1.29
CA ARG A 66 -3.22 -11.88 -1.51
C ARG A 66 -3.15 -10.52 -0.86
N ALA A 67 -2.90 -9.53 -1.71
CA ALA A 67 -3.32 -8.16 -1.52
C ALA A 67 -4.52 -8.10 -0.58
N GLY A 68 -4.28 -7.57 0.61
CA GLY A 68 -5.24 -7.56 1.69
C GLY A 68 -4.99 -6.33 2.55
N GLY A 69 -6.04 -5.77 3.14
CA GLY A 69 -5.99 -4.51 3.88
C GLY A 69 -4.82 -4.43 4.88
N GLY A 70 -4.48 -5.55 5.52
CA GLY A 70 -3.34 -5.66 6.44
C GLY A 70 -1.95 -5.41 5.82
N ILE A 71 -1.72 -5.73 4.54
CA ILE A 71 -0.41 -5.49 3.92
C ILE A 71 -0.21 -4.00 3.64
N TYR A 72 -1.27 -3.33 3.16
CA TYR A 72 -1.23 -1.88 2.99
C TYR A 72 -0.92 -1.16 4.30
N TRP A 73 -1.53 -1.64 5.39
CA TRP A 73 -1.23 -1.15 6.74
C TRP A 73 0.24 -1.36 7.11
N ILE A 74 0.79 -2.56 6.89
CA ILE A 74 2.18 -2.89 7.21
C ILE A 74 3.13 -1.97 6.46
N GLN A 75 2.95 -1.81 5.15
CA GLN A 75 3.81 -0.97 4.31
C GLN A 75 3.78 0.49 4.77
N ALA A 76 2.59 1.03 5.02
CA ALA A 76 2.44 2.41 5.50
C ALA A 76 2.99 2.62 6.91
N MET A 77 2.89 1.60 7.77
CA MET A 77 3.43 1.65 9.12
C MET A 77 4.96 1.57 9.10
N MET A 78 5.56 0.74 8.24
CA MET A 78 7.02 0.69 8.09
C MET A 78 7.57 2.02 7.58
N ASN A 79 6.91 2.62 6.59
CA ASN A 79 7.17 3.98 6.15
C ASN A 79 7.14 4.96 7.33
N ARG A 80 6.12 4.88 8.20
CA ARG A 80 6.01 5.67 9.45
C ARG A 80 7.14 5.47 10.43
N ALA A 81 7.51 4.23 10.70
CA ALA A 81 8.55 3.90 11.66
C ALA A 81 9.93 4.38 11.21
N PHE A 82 10.18 4.38 9.91
CA PHE A 82 11.48 4.73 9.34
C PHE A 82 11.52 6.09 8.65
N ARG A 83 10.53 6.95 8.84
CA ARG A 83 10.45 8.27 8.17
C ARG A 83 11.67 9.17 8.37
N ASN A 84 12.37 9.03 9.50
CA ASN A 84 13.55 9.81 9.85
C ASN A 84 14.86 9.02 9.61
N ASN A 85 14.77 7.84 9.00
CA ASN A 85 15.93 6.98 8.73
C ASN A 85 16.41 7.19 7.30
N ASN A 86 17.53 7.90 7.13
CA ASN A 86 18.12 8.19 5.82
C ASN A 86 18.58 6.94 5.06
N ASN A 87 18.77 5.81 5.75
CA ASN A 87 19.17 4.53 5.14
C ASN A 87 17.98 3.61 4.83
N PHE A 88 16.75 4.14 4.91
CA PHE A 88 15.52 3.43 4.58
C PHE A 88 14.89 4.02 3.32
N THR A 89 14.72 3.18 2.29
CA THR A 89 13.92 3.53 1.13
C THR A 89 12.46 3.25 1.43
N ALA A 90 11.62 4.26 1.25
CA ALA A 90 10.17 4.11 1.43
C ALA A 90 9.60 2.99 0.54
N LEU A 91 8.65 2.26 1.11
CA LEU A 91 7.91 1.20 0.44
C LEU A 91 6.73 1.79 -0.32
N ASP A 92 6.49 1.31 -1.52
CA ASP A 92 5.21 1.50 -2.19
C ASP A 92 4.12 0.75 -1.40
N VAL A 93 3.00 1.43 -1.11
CA VAL A 93 1.83 0.83 -0.44
C VAL A 93 0.93 0.18 -1.49
N ASP A 94 1.45 -0.87 -2.12
CA ASP A 94 0.83 -1.62 -3.21
C ASP A 94 0.02 -2.85 -2.74
N GLY A 95 0.09 -3.16 -1.44
CA GLY A 95 -0.57 -4.31 -0.83
C GLY A 95 0.12 -5.65 -1.12
N GLN A 96 1.31 -5.65 -1.72
CA GLN A 96 2.08 -6.85 -2.00
C GLN A 96 3.20 -7.04 -0.98
N TYR A 97 3.23 -8.22 -0.36
CA TYR A 97 4.31 -8.58 0.53
C TYR A 97 5.53 -9.08 -0.26
N GLY A 98 6.28 -8.14 -0.84
CA GLY A 98 7.49 -8.42 -1.62
C GLY A 98 8.78 -8.32 -0.80
N PRO A 99 9.94 -8.55 -1.44
CA PRO A 99 11.25 -8.54 -0.77
C PRO A 99 11.57 -7.23 -0.02
N LYS A 100 11.13 -6.08 -0.55
CA LYS A 100 11.31 -4.78 0.12
C LYS A 100 10.52 -4.70 1.43
N THR A 101 9.27 -5.19 1.43
CA THR A 101 8.43 -5.24 2.63
C THR A 101 9.01 -6.20 3.65
N GLU A 102 9.49 -7.37 3.20
CA GLU A 102 10.17 -8.35 4.06
C GLU A 102 11.42 -7.74 4.73
N ASP A 103 12.29 -7.05 3.97
CA ASP A 103 13.48 -6.40 4.53
C ASP A 103 13.10 -5.31 5.55
N ALA A 104 12.09 -4.50 5.25
CA ALA A 104 11.59 -3.50 6.18
C ALA A 104 11.08 -4.12 7.50
N VAL A 105 10.35 -5.23 7.41
CA VAL A 105 9.86 -5.97 8.59
C VAL A 105 11.04 -6.56 9.37
N ARG A 106 12.05 -7.12 8.69
CA ARG A 106 13.26 -7.64 9.34
C ARG A 106 14.03 -6.56 10.09
N ARG A 107 14.16 -5.37 9.49
CA ARG A 107 14.77 -4.20 10.15
C ARG A 107 13.96 -3.76 11.37
N PHE A 108 12.64 -3.75 11.26
CA PHE A 108 11.76 -3.44 12.39
C PHE A 108 11.93 -4.45 13.53
N GLN A 109 11.93 -5.76 13.23
CA GLN A 109 12.14 -6.83 14.20
C GLN A 109 13.48 -6.67 14.93
N ARG A 110 14.57 -6.43 14.19
CA ARG A 110 15.91 -6.15 14.74
C ARG A 110 15.91 -4.91 15.62
N SER A 111 15.34 -3.80 15.14
CA SER A 111 15.27 -2.55 15.90
C SER A 111 14.48 -2.72 17.20
N TYR A 112 13.34 -3.42 17.15
CA TYR A 112 12.54 -3.72 18.32
C TYR A 112 13.34 -4.55 19.33
N ASN A 113 14.01 -5.61 18.90
CA ASN A 113 14.82 -6.45 19.77
C ASN A 113 15.94 -5.66 20.46
N ASN A 114 16.64 -4.79 19.72
CA ASN A 114 17.69 -3.94 20.27
C ASN A 114 17.16 -2.97 21.33
N SER A 115 16.01 -2.33 21.07
CA SER A 115 15.35 -1.47 22.06
C SER A 115 14.83 -2.29 23.26
N PHE A 116 14.19 -3.42 23.02
CA PHE A 116 13.56 -4.23 24.06
C PHE A 116 14.59 -4.87 25.01
N ARG A 117 15.72 -5.35 24.48
CA ARG A 117 16.84 -5.90 25.25
C ARG A 117 17.36 -4.92 26.30
N TYR A 118 17.37 -3.62 25.96
CA TYR A 118 17.89 -2.58 26.85
C TYR A 118 16.95 -2.29 28.04
N TYR A 119 15.64 -2.45 27.87
CA TYR A 119 14.66 -2.01 28.89
C TYR A 119 13.99 -3.13 29.70
N ASN A 120 13.96 -4.39 29.25
CA ASN A 120 13.06 -5.41 29.82
C ASN A 120 13.70 -6.76 30.19
N GLY A 121 15.03 -6.88 30.27
CA GLY A 121 15.67 -8.01 30.95
C GLY A 121 15.45 -9.42 30.37
N GLY A 122 14.86 -9.57 29.18
CA GLY A 122 14.89 -10.84 28.43
C GLY A 122 13.77 -11.85 28.71
N ASP A 123 12.53 -11.41 28.96
CA ASP A 123 11.28 -12.22 29.05
C ASP A 123 10.94 -13.06 27.78
N GLY A 124 11.90 -13.39 26.92
CA GLY A 124 11.66 -14.21 25.72
C GLY A 124 10.73 -13.57 24.67
N SER A 125 10.28 -12.33 24.87
CA SER A 125 9.41 -11.57 23.96
C SER A 125 10.15 -11.07 22.70
N TYR A 126 11.34 -11.58 22.42
CA TYR A 126 12.11 -11.28 21.22
C TYR A 126 11.36 -11.73 19.96
N LEU A 127 11.51 -10.93 18.92
CA LEU A 127 11.02 -11.25 17.60
C LEU A 127 12.08 -12.07 16.86
N ALA A 128 11.66 -13.07 16.10
CA ALA A 128 12.51 -13.67 15.09
C ALA A 128 12.78 -12.61 14.00
N GLU A 129 14.01 -12.51 13.51
CA GLU A 129 14.38 -11.60 12.40
C GLU A 129 14.16 -12.29 11.05
N ASP A 130 12.99 -12.88 10.90
CA ASP A 130 12.62 -13.74 9.77
C ASP A 130 11.92 -12.97 8.64
N GLY A 131 11.65 -11.67 8.83
CA GLY A 131 10.91 -10.87 7.87
C GLY A 131 9.44 -11.27 7.77
N ILE A 132 8.92 -12.07 8.72
CA ILE A 132 7.51 -12.47 8.77
C ILE A 132 6.78 -11.54 9.73
N PHE A 133 5.77 -10.84 9.21
CA PHE A 133 4.88 -10.06 10.06
C PHE A 133 3.81 -10.98 10.66
N GLY A 134 4.13 -11.61 11.79
CA GLY A 134 3.23 -12.50 12.53
C GLY A 134 2.57 -11.87 13.76
N PRO A 135 1.82 -12.65 14.56
CA PRO A 135 1.17 -12.20 15.80
C PRO A 135 2.11 -11.46 16.76
N LYS A 136 3.34 -11.97 16.92
CA LYS A 136 4.36 -11.37 17.79
C LYS A 136 4.84 -10.04 17.25
N THR A 137 5.13 -9.97 15.94
CA THR A 137 5.54 -8.72 15.27
C THR A 137 4.45 -7.66 15.37
N TYR A 138 3.18 -8.04 15.22
CA TYR A 138 2.03 -7.15 15.41
C TYR A 138 1.89 -6.67 16.87
N ALA A 139 2.04 -7.54 17.86
CA ALA A 139 2.02 -7.13 19.26
C ALA A 139 3.16 -6.14 19.58
N ALA A 140 4.33 -6.32 18.95
CA ALA A 140 5.45 -5.41 19.10
C ALA A 140 5.16 -4.01 18.52
N THR A 141 4.48 -3.90 17.38
CA THR A 141 4.09 -2.58 16.84
C THR A 141 3.18 -1.84 17.82
N GLN A 142 2.26 -2.55 18.49
CA GLN A 142 1.40 -1.95 19.53
C GLN A 142 2.20 -1.48 20.76
N ARG A 143 3.17 -2.29 21.21
CA ARG A 143 4.07 -1.91 22.33
C ARG A 143 4.92 -0.67 22.01
N MET A 144 5.23 -0.43 20.74
CA MET A 144 5.92 0.77 20.28
C MET A 144 4.99 1.98 20.06
N GLY A 145 3.68 1.86 20.36
CA GLY A 145 2.72 2.94 20.20
C GLY A 145 2.14 3.08 18.79
N TYR A 146 2.43 2.15 17.87
CA TYR A 146 1.68 2.03 16.61
C TYR A 146 0.37 1.27 16.87
N THR A 147 -0.44 1.84 17.74
CA THR A 147 -1.81 1.40 18.00
C THR A 147 -2.72 2.02 16.95
N ALA A 148 -3.78 1.31 16.57
CA ALA A 148 -4.82 1.91 15.74
C ALA A 148 -5.43 3.09 16.52
N GLY A 149 -5.73 4.19 15.81
CA GLY A 149 -6.55 5.27 16.36
C GLY A 149 -7.82 4.69 16.98
N LYS A 150 -8.23 5.27 18.11
CA LYS A 150 -9.43 4.88 18.84
C LYS A 150 -10.67 4.84 17.94
#